data_AF-A0A7Y2YG51-F1
#
_entry.id   AF-A0A7Y2YG51-F1
#
_cell.length_a   1.000
_cell.length_b   1.000
_cell.length_c   1.000
_cell.angle_alpha   90.00
_cell.angle_beta   90.00
_cell.angle_gamma   90.00
#
_symmetry.space_group_name_H-M   'P 1'
#
loop_
_entity.id
_entity.type
_entity.pdbx_description
1 polymer ?
#
loop_
_entity_poly.entity_id
_entity_poly.type
_entity_poly.pdbx_seq_one_letter_code
_entity_poly.pdbx_strand_id
1 'polypeptide(L)' 'MTDFEEFIEVNGARVHNLKDIDVRIPREKLVVITGLSGSGKSSLAFDTIYAEGQRRYIETFSAYA' A
#
# COMPACT_ATOMS: atom_id res chain seq x y z
N MET A 1 20.31 11.30 -17.79
CA MET A 1 19.85 10.00 -17.27
C MET A 1 18.58 10.33 -16.51
N THR A 2 17.41 10.10 -17.09
CA THR A 2 16.13 10.37 -16.43
C THR A 2 15.85 9.19 -15.51
N ASP A 3 16.06 9.37 -14.22
CA ASP A 3 15.60 8.41 -13.23
C ASP A 3 14.06 8.39 -13.30
N PHE A 4 13.50 7.29 -13.79
CA PHE A 4 12.07 7.05 -13.68
C PHE A 4 11.82 6.63 -12.22
N GLU A 5 11.26 7.53 -11.42
CA GLU A 5 10.83 7.17 -10.07
C GLU A 5 9.66 6.18 -10.17
N GLU A 6 9.88 4.95 -9.73
CA GLU A 6 8.81 3.95 -9.60
C GLU A 6 8.01 4.20 -8.32
N PHE A 7 6.68 4.03 -8.40
CA PHE A 7 5.76 4.19 -7.28
C PHE A 7 4.91 2.95 -7.06
N ILE A 8 4.57 2.68 -5.80
CA ILE A 8 3.40 1.89 -5.43
C ILE A 8 2.21 2.84 -5.43
N GLU A 9 1.26 2.59 -6.31
CA GLU A 9 0.03 3.38 -6.40
C GLU A 9 -1.13 2.61 -5.76
N VAL A 10 -1.77 3.25 -4.79
CA VAL A 10 -2.99 2.75 -4.16
C VAL A 10 -4.10 3.71 -4.55
N ASN A 11 -5.02 3.24 -5.38
CA ASN A 11 -6.13 4.05 -5.88
C ASN A 11 -7.44 3.62 -5.22
N GLY A 12 -8.17 4.59 -4.71
CA GLY A 12 -9.50 4.42 -4.10
C GLY A 12 -9.54 3.54 -2.85
N ALA A 13 -8.57 3.71 -1.93
CA ALA A 13 -8.52 2.94 -0.69
C ALA A 13 -9.70 3.30 0.24
N ARG A 14 -10.47 2.28 0.64
CA ARG A 14 -11.69 2.40 1.48
C ARG A 14 -11.70 1.46 2.69
N VAL A 15 -10.56 0.86 3.03
CA VAL A 15 -10.47 -0.07 4.17
C VAL A 15 -10.69 0.70 5.47
N HIS A 16 -11.58 0.19 6.33
CA HIS A 16 -11.99 0.83 7.58
C HIS A 16 -12.51 2.26 7.40
N ASN A 17 -11.77 3.25 7.91
CA ASN A 17 -12.17 4.66 7.89
C ASN A 17 -11.47 5.47 6.78
N LEU A 18 -10.76 4.82 5.86
CA LEU A 18 -10.22 5.45 4.67
C LEU A 18 -11.37 5.94 3.77
N LYS A 19 -11.26 7.18 3.30
CA LYS A 19 -12.33 7.88 2.59
C LYS A 19 -12.06 7.98 1.09
N ASP A 20 -11.90 6.83 0.44
CA ASP A 20 -11.62 6.76 -1.00
C ASP A 20 -10.36 7.56 -1.39
N ILE A 21 -9.24 7.24 -0.74
CA ILE A 21 -8.00 8.00 -0.92
C ILE A 21 -7.10 7.38 -2.00
N ASP A 22 -6.44 8.26 -2.76
CA ASP A 22 -5.39 7.90 -3.70
C ASP A 22 -4.02 8.27 -3.10
N VAL A 23 -3.07 7.33 -3.12
CA VAL A 23 -1.73 7.51 -2.54
C VAL A 23 -0.68 6.94 -3.48
N ARG A 24 0.41 7.69 -3.66
CA ARG A 24 1.61 7.24 -4.37
C ARG A 24 2.78 7.17 -3.39
N ILE A 25 3.41 6.01 -3.32
CA ILE A 25 4.51 5.73 -2.39
C ILE A 25 5.76 5.42 -3.22
N PRO A 26 6.85 6.20 -3.10
CA PRO A 26 8.05 5.94 -3.89
C PRO A 26 8.66 4.60 -3.51
N ARG A 27 9.00 3.78 -4.51
CA ARG A 27 9.67 2.50 -4.31
C ARG A 27 11.11 2.71 -3.87
N GLU A 28 11.63 1.71 -3.15
CA GLU A 28 13.04 1.68 -2.71
C GLU A 28 13.44 2.87 -1.81
N LYS A 29 12.47 3.52 -1.17
CA LYS A 29 12.69 4.58 -0.20
C LYS A 29 12.16 4.17 1.17
N LEU A 30 12.74 4.77 2.21
CA LEU A 30 12.16 4.75 3.54
C LEU A 30 11.01 5.77 3.59
N VAL A 31 9.78 5.30 3.74
CA VAL A 31 8.57 6.13 3.80
C VAL A 31 7.93 6.02 5.17
N VAL A 32 7.59 7.17 5.77
CA VAL A 32 6.94 7.23 7.09
C VAL A 32 5.49 7.68 6.93
N ILE A 33 4.54 6.88 7.42
CA ILE A 33 3.13 7.23 7.49
C ILE A 33 2.82 7.73 8.91
N THR A 34 2.44 9.01 9.04
CA THR A 34 2.21 9.68 10.33
C THR A 34 0.83 10.34 10.38
N GLY A 35 0.44 10.83 11.57
CA GLY A 35 -0.87 11.43 11.84
C GLY A 35 -1.47 11.01 13.18
N LEU A 36 -2.53 11.71 13.60
CA LEU A 36 -3.24 11.49 14.87
C LEU A 36 -3.76 10.05 15.02
N SER A 37 -3.94 9.58 16.26
CA SER A 37 -4.59 8.28 16.51
C SER A 37 -5.97 8.24 15.81
N GLY A 38 -6.29 7.10 15.19
CA GLY A 38 -7.54 6.94 14.42
C GLY A 38 -7.54 7.59 13.03
N SER A 39 -6.45 8.20 12.54
CA SER A 39 -6.43 8.86 11.22
C SER A 39 -6.39 7.92 10.01
N GLY A 40 -6.36 6.59 10.21
CA GLY A 40 -6.31 5.60 9.12
C GLY A 40 -4.90 5.13 8.72
N LYS A 41 -3.84 5.49 9.47
CA LYS A 41 -2.45 5.07 9.19
C LYS A 41 -2.30 3.55 9.08
N SER A 42 -2.76 2.83 10.10
CA SER A 42 -2.66 1.37 10.14
C SER A 42 -3.52 0.73 9.06
N SER A 43 -4.70 1.31 8.78
CA SER A 43 -5.58 0.85 7.72
C SER A 43 -4.95 0.96 6.33
N LEU A 44 -4.19 2.04 6.07
CA LEU A 44 -3.45 2.18 4.83
C LEU A 44 -2.22 1.26 4.80
N ALA A 45 -1.38 1.30 5.83
CA ALA A 45 -0.09 0.60 5.83
C ALA A 45 -0.22 -0.93 5.94
N PHE A 46 -1.00 -1.41 6.91
CA PHE A 46 -1.12 -2.82 7.24
C PHE A 46 -2.31 -3.46 6.54
N ASP A 47 -3.50 -2.91 6.75
CA ASP A 47 -4.75 -3.57 6.31
C ASP A 47 -4.99 -3.44 4.79
N THR A 48 -4.34 -2.47 4.14
CA THR A 48 -4.42 -2.29 2.68
C THR A 48 -3.13 -2.74 2.00
N ILE A 49 -2.02 -2.01 2.18
CA ILE A 49 -0.80 -2.23 1.38
C ILE A 49 -0.15 -3.58 1.71
N TYR A 50 0.12 -3.84 2.99
CA TYR A 50 0.77 -5.07 3.39
C TYR A 50 -0.11 -6.29 3.12
N ALA A 51 -1.39 -6.24 3.48
CA ALA A 51 -2.35 -7.33 3.25
C ALA A 51 -2.45 -7.71 1.77
N GLU A 52 -2.62 -6.73 0.87
CA GLU A 52 -2.69 -6.98 -0.58
C GLU A 52 -1.36 -7.48 -1.16
N GLY A 53 -0.24 -6.93 -0.69
CA GLY A 53 1.09 -7.40 -1.10
C GLY A 53 1.31 -8.87 -0.74
N GLN A 54 0.98 -9.26 0.50
CA GLN A 54 1.06 -10.65 0.95
C GLN A 54 0.10 -11.56 0.17
N ARG A 55 -1.15 -11.15 0.00
CA ARG A 55 -2.16 -11.92 -0.74
C ARG A 55 -1.68 -12.25 -2.15
N ARG A 56 -1.27 -11.24 -2.94
CA ARG A 56 -0.82 -11.43 -4.32
C ARG A 56 0.45 -12.27 -4.42
N TYR A 57 1.36 -12.09 -3.46
CA TYR A 57 2.56 -12.91 -3.37
C TYR A 57 2.20 -14.39 -3.20
N ILE A 58 1.32 -14.72 -2.24
CA ILE A 58 0.88 -16.10 -1.98
C ILE A 58 0.13 -16.69 -3.18
N GLU A 59 -0.79 -15.93 -3.79
CA GLU A 59 -1.56 -16.35 -4.98
C GLU A 59 -0.65 -16.72 -6.16
N THR A 60 0.54 -16.11 -6.25
CA THR A 60 1.49 -16.40 -7.34
C THR A 60 2.12 -17.80 -7.21
N PHE A 61 2.23 -18.35 -5.99
CA PHE A 61 2.80 -19.69 -5.78
C PHE A 61 1.76 -20.81 -5.81
N SER A 62 0.50 -20.52 -5.48
CA SER A 62 -0.56 -21.54 -5.50
C SER A 62 -0.98 -21.96 -6.90
N ALA A 63 -0.63 -21.20 -7.94
CA ALA A 63 -0.90 -21.58 -9.34
C ALA A 63 -0.02 -22.73 -9.86
N TYR A 64 0.98 -23.18 -9.10
CA TYR A 64 1.90 -24.27 -9.45
C TYR A 64 1.77 -25.53 -8.55
N ALA A 65 0.76 -25.58 -7.66
CA ALA A 65 0.49 -26.71 -6.76
C ALA A 65 -0.76 -27.48 -7.19
#